data_AF-X1K1S9-F1
#
_entry.id   AF-X1K1S9-F1
#
_cell.length_a   1.000
_cell.length_b   1.000
_cell.length_c   1.000
_cell.angle_alpha   90.00
_cell.angle_beta   90.00
_cell.angle_gamma   90.00
#
_symmetry.space_group_name_H-M   'P 1'
#
loop_
_entity.id
_entity.type
_entity.pdbx_description
1 polymer ?
#
loop_
_entity_poly.entity_id
_entity_poly.type
_entity_poly.pdbx_seq_one_letter_code
_entity_poly.pdbx_strand_id
1 'polypeptide(L)'
;EMSESAYQRISTELKHSLSTSVPLIFYKTSTDFEQTNLFQLPAGVLGVAESVLYRILIQGDMTLDDIQDLIEHELTHIFQYDLLWGGPGGGLYAVSQPPLWIIEGLAEYNTENWSSWSSLIVRDAVLNDRIPELTASGNLYSRYPLPRPPAYDFGHALYDFIESKYGKNGIREFWHSLKRSPFIGRRNPIKRAFNMEYKDFNHEFKKYLRAKNKHFLLRENPEDYSIPLGPEFPLNPYYFSLSHDVSPSGDIVAVLTQNVKDYDIDIVLIST
;
A
#
# COMPACT_ATOMS: atom_id res chain seq x y z
N GLU A 1 -16.55 -0.72 -18.37
CA GLU A 1 -15.51 -1.57 -18.98
C GLU A 1 -14.36 -1.82 -18.01
N MET A 2 -13.68 -0.77 -17.53
CA MET A 2 -12.64 -0.83 -16.49
C MET A 2 -12.97 -1.73 -15.30
N SER A 3 -14.12 -1.49 -14.66
CA SER A 3 -14.58 -2.28 -13.50
C SER A 3 -14.90 -3.75 -13.82
N GLU A 4 -15.42 -4.03 -15.02
CA GLU A 4 -15.70 -5.40 -15.46
C GLU A 4 -14.40 -6.16 -15.73
N SER A 5 -13.42 -5.50 -16.35
CA SER A 5 -12.09 -6.05 -16.58
C SER A 5 -11.39 -6.37 -15.26
N ALA A 6 -11.38 -5.41 -14.32
CA ALA A 6 -10.86 -5.57 -12.97
C ALA A 6 -11.53 -6.76 -12.25
N TYR A 7 -12.87 -6.81 -12.28
CA TYR A 7 -13.64 -7.90 -11.69
C TYR A 7 -13.24 -9.26 -12.25
N GLN A 8 -13.21 -9.40 -13.59
CA GLN A 8 -12.91 -10.69 -14.23
C GLN A 8 -11.51 -11.18 -13.87
N ARG A 9 -10.51 -10.29 -13.85
CA ARG A 9 -9.14 -10.65 -13.49
C ARG A 9 -9.06 -11.06 -12.02
N ILE A 10 -9.48 -10.19 -11.09
CA ILE A 10 -9.38 -10.45 -9.65
C ILE A 10 -10.18 -11.71 -9.27
N SER A 11 -11.38 -11.89 -9.83
CA SER A 11 -12.21 -13.08 -9.62
C SER A 11 -11.50 -14.36 -10.08
N THR A 12 -10.84 -14.32 -11.23
CA THR A 12 -10.08 -15.46 -11.78
C THR A 12 -8.88 -15.81 -10.91
N GLU A 13 -8.11 -14.81 -10.48
CA GLU A 13 -6.90 -15.00 -9.68
C GLU A 13 -7.20 -15.55 -8.29
N LEU A 14 -8.20 -14.97 -7.63
CA LEU A 14 -8.66 -15.42 -6.31
C LEU A 14 -9.51 -16.69 -6.39
N LYS A 15 -9.97 -17.08 -7.58
CA LYS A 15 -10.97 -18.15 -7.81
C LYS A 15 -12.21 -17.98 -6.94
N HIS A 16 -12.67 -16.74 -6.86
CA HIS A 16 -13.80 -16.35 -6.04
C HIS A 16 -14.73 -15.47 -6.85
N SER A 17 -16.03 -15.73 -6.80
CA SER A 17 -17.04 -14.87 -7.43
C SER A 17 -17.77 -14.12 -6.32
N LEU A 18 -17.99 -12.83 -6.51
CA LEU A 18 -18.72 -12.03 -5.54
C LEU A 18 -20.17 -12.50 -5.44
N SER A 19 -20.73 -12.42 -4.25
CA SER A 19 -22.10 -12.87 -3.97
C SER A 19 -23.18 -11.97 -4.58
N THR A 20 -22.82 -10.73 -4.95
CA THR A 20 -23.71 -9.75 -5.56
C THR A 20 -22.93 -8.75 -6.43
N SER A 21 -23.64 -7.97 -7.24
CA SER A 21 -23.06 -6.83 -7.96
C SER A 21 -22.57 -5.75 -7.00
N VAL A 22 -21.44 -5.11 -7.34
CA VAL A 22 -20.83 -4.01 -6.58
C VAL A 22 -21.25 -2.68 -7.20
N PRO A 23 -22.01 -1.82 -6.49
CA PRO A 23 -22.26 -0.46 -6.95
C PRO A 23 -20.95 0.34 -6.99
N LEU A 24 -20.73 1.09 -8.05
CA LEU A 24 -19.62 2.04 -8.20
C LEU A 24 -20.21 3.45 -8.20
N ILE A 25 -19.75 4.29 -7.28
CA ILE A 25 -20.07 5.72 -7.25
C ILE A 25 -18.85 6.49 -7.75
N PHE A 26 -19.02 7.15 -8.91
CA PHE A 26 -17.95 7.91 -9.55
C PHE A 26 -18.19 9.40 -9.32
N TYR A 27 -17.19 10.08 -8.77
CA TYR A 27 -17.19 11.52 -8.57
C TYR A 27 -16.39 12.18 -9.69
N LYS A 28 -16.91 13.28 -10.23
CA LYS A 28 -16.26 13.93 -11.37
C LYS A 28 -14.91 14.55 -10.99
N THR A 29 -14.81 15.07 -9.77
CA THR A 29 -13.62 15.75 -9.26
C THR A 29 -13.30 15.27 -7.84
N SER A 30 -12.04 15.41 -7.44
CA SER A 30 -11.57 15.21 -6.08
C SER A 30 -12.33 16.10 -5.08
N THR A 31 -12.69 17.33 -5.46
CA THR A 31 -13.51 18.22 -4.63
C THR A 31 -14.92 17.69 -4.40
N ASP A 32 -15.57 17.15 -5.43
CA ASP A 32 -16.89 16.51 -5.28
C ASP A 32 -16.80 15.28 -4.38
N PHE A 33 -15.70 14.53 -4.48
CA PHE A 33 -15.44 13.35 -3.65
C PHE A 33 -15.27 13.72 -2.18
N GLU A 34 -14.39 14.67 -1.87
CA GLU A 34 -14.15 15.17 -0.51
C GLU A 34 -15.41 15.78 0.13
N GLN A 35 -16.30 16.34 -0.68
CA GLN A 35 -17.58 16.91 -0.24
C GLN A 35 -18.73 15.90 -0.22
N THR A 36 -18.45 14.60 -0.33
CA THR A 36 -19.48 13.55 -0.26
C THR A 36 -20.31 13.65 1.01
N ASN A 37 -21.62 13.45 0.88
CA ASN A 37 -22.54 13.40 2.02
C ASN A 37 -22.73 11.98 2.58
N LEU A 38 -21.99 10.99 2.05
CA LEU A 38 -22.15 9.59 2.42
C LEU A 38 -21.44 9.27 3.75
N PHE A 39 -20.27 9.85 3.99
CA PHE A 39 -19.47 9.71 5.20
C PHE A 39 -18.34 10.75 5.20
N GLN A 40 -17.68 10.94 6.35
CA GLN A 40 -16.52 11.83 6.44
C GLN A 40 -15.27 11.11 5.89
N LEU A 41 -14.65 11.72 4.90
CA LEU A 41 -13.38 11.27 4.34
C LEU A 41 -12.20 11.95 5.03
N PRO A 42 -11.15 11.21 5.39
CA PRO A 42 -9.84 11.79 5.66
C PRO A 42 -9.31 12.53 4.41
N ALA A 43 -8.55 13.59 4.62
CA ALA A 43 -7.90 14.30 3.52
C ALA A 43 -6.92 13.38 2.77
N GLY A 44 -6.90 13.48 1.44
CA GLY A 44 -5.99 12.70 0.57
C GLY A 44 -6.43 11.27 0.28
N VAL A 45 -7.62 10.85 0.70
CA VAL A 45 -8.24 9.60 0.24
C VAL A 45 -8.74 9.77 -1.19
N LEU A 46 -8.45 8.80 -2.07
CA LEU A 46 -8.80 8.87 -3.50
C LEU A 46 -9.97 7.93 -3.84
N GLY A 47 -10.14 6.86 -3.07
CA GLY A 47 -11.21 5.87 -3.23
C GLY A 47 -11.55 5.23 -1.89
N VAL A 48 -12.72 4.59 -1.83
CA VAL A 48 -13.18 3.85 -0.65
C VAL A 48 -14.00 2.63 -1.06
N ALA A 49 -13.70 1.49 -0.44
CA ALA A 49 -14.52 0.29 -0.46
C ALA A 49 -15.28 0.11 0.87
N GLU A 50 -16.62 0.18 0.78
CA GLU A 50 -17.50 -0.01 1.93
C GLU A 50 -17.97 -1.45 2.04
N SER A 51 -17.64 -2.13 3.14
CA SER A 51 -18.02 -3.54 3.37
C SER A 51 -19.51 -3.74 3.62
N VAL A 52 -20.18 -2.81 4.32
CA VAL A 52 -21.59 -2.96 4.72
C VAL A 52 -22.53 -2.73 3.55
N LEU A 53 -22.33 -1.62 2.83
CA LEU A 53 -23.11 -1.25 1.64
C LEU A 53 -22.58 -1.90 0.36
N TYR A 54 -21.44 -2.59 0.45
CA TYR A 54 -20.87 -3.42 -0.61
C TYR A 54 -20.64 -2.65 -1.91
N ARG A 55 -20.08 -1.44 -1.79
CA ARG A 55 -19.89 -0.50 -2.90
C ARG A 55 -18.50 0.11 -2.86
N ILE A 56 -18.04 0.57 -4.02
CA ILE A 56 -16.80 1.34 -4.15
C ILE A 56 -17.11 2.77 -4.59
N LEU A 57 -16.30 3.71 -4.11
CA LEU A 57 -16.39 5.12 -4.45
C LEU A 57 -15.04 5.56 -5.00
N ILE A 58 -15.04 6.31 -6.09
CA ILE A 58 -13.84 6.63 -6.88
C ILE A 58 -13.86 8.12 -7.25
N GLN A 59 -12.77 8.84 -7.00
CA GLN A 59 -12.58 10.18 -7.57
C GLN A 59 -12.16 10.10 -9.05
N GLY A 60 -12.59 11.06 -9.86
CA GLY A 60 -12.57 10.93 -11.32
C GLY A 60 -11.64 11.87 -12.09
N ASP A 61 -10.98 12.81 -11.44
CA ASP A 61 -10.08 13.81 -12.06
C ASP A 61 -8.61 13.34 -12.10
N MET A 62 -8.39 12.06 -12.40
CA MET A 62 -7.07 11.44 -12.58
C MET A 62 -6.90 10.91 -14.01
N THR A 63 -5.71 10.37 -14.33
CA THR A 63 -5.52 9.70 -15.61
C THR A 63 -6.34 8.40 -15.69
N LEU A 64 -6.60 7.90 -16.90
CA LEU A 64 -7.37 6.65 -17.04
C LEU A 64 -6.65 5.46 -16.40
N ASP A 65 -5.31 5.43 -16.45
CA ASP A 65 -4.52 4.38 -15.83
C ASP A 65 -4.64 4.46 -14.30
N ASP A 66 -4.54 5.66 -13.71
CA ASP A 66 -4.73 5.84 -12.26
C ASP A 66 -6.15 5.46 -11.81
N ILE A 67 -7.17 5.75 -12.61
CA ILE A 67 -8.56 5.34 -12.34
C ILE A 67 -8.69 3.81 -12.43
N GLN A 68 -8.01 3.16 -13.37
CA GLN A 68 -8.01 1.69 -13.47
C GLN A 68 -7.39 1.07 -12.22
N ASP A 69 -6.19 1.52 -11.85
CA ASP A 69 -5.47 1.04 -10.67
C ASP A 69 -6.31 1.23 -9.41
N LEU A 70 -6.94 2.39 -9.25
CA LEU A 70 -7.79 2.68 -8.10
C LEU A 70 -9.06 1.80 -8.08
N ILE A 71 -9.70 1.56 -9.22
CA ILE A 71 -10.84 0.63 -9.29
C ILE A 71 -10.40 -0.77 -8.90
N GLU A 72 -9.24 -1.24 -9.35
CA GLU A 72 -8.70 -2.57 -9.03
C GLU A 72 -8.37 -2.70 -7.54
N HIS A 73 -7.79 -1.65 -6.96
CA HIS A 73 -7.49 -1.55 -5.54
C HIS A 73 -8.78 -1.64 -4.70
N GLU A 74 -9.74 -0.74 -4.93
CA GLU A 74 -10.98 -0.69 -4.15
C GLU A 74 -11.86 -1.93 -4.37
N LEU A 75 -11.92 -2.45 -5.59
CA LEU A 75 -12.66 -3.66 -5.87
C LEU A 75 -12.03 -4.87 -5.18
N THR A 76 -10.71 -4.92 -5.08
CA THR A 76 -10.01 -5.98 -4.32
C THR A 76 -10.49 -6.01 -2.87
N HIS A 77 -10.70 -4.86 -2.22
CA HIS A 77 -11.25 -4.84 -0.86
C HIS A 77 -12.63 -5.50 -0.78
N ILE A 78 -13.51 -5.31 -1.77
CA ILE A 78 -14.81 -6.01 -1.79
C ILE A 78 -14.63 -7.53 -1.87
N PHE A 79 -13.69 -8.02 -2.67
CA PHE A 79 -13.33 -9.45 -2.68
C PHE A 79 -12.82 -9.92 -1.32
N GLN A 80 -11.98 -9.13 -0.65
CA GLN A 80 -11.45 -9.47 0.68
C GLN A 80 -12.57 -9.55 1.72
N TYR A 81 -13.49 -8.58 1.71
CA TYR A 81 -14.65 -8.57 2.60
C TYR A 81 -15.53 -9.79 2.37
N ASP A 82 -15.82 -10.13 1.11
CA ASP A 82 -16.62 -11.31 0.76
C ASP A 82 -15.93 -12.62 1.17
N LEU A 83 -14.62 -12.73 0.96
CA LEU A 83 -13.83 -13.89 1.38
C LEU A 83 -13.81 -14.08 2.90
N LEU A 84 -13.68 -12.99 3.66
CA LEU A 84 -13.53 -13.01 5.12
C LEU A 84 -14.87 -13.15 5.85
N TRP A 85 -15.88 -12.41 5.42
CA TRP A 85 -17.15 -12.27 6.16
C TRP A 85 -18.39 -12.58 5.32
N GLY A 86 -18.23 -12.93 4.05
CA GLY A 86 -19.33 -13.13 3.12
C GLY A 86 -19.84 -11.80 2.55
N GLY A 87 -21.00 -11.87 1.88
CA GLY A 87 -21.59 -10.75 1.15
C GLY A 87 -22.01 -9.54 2.00
N PRO A 88 -22.84 -8.65 1.43
CA PRO A 88 -23.26 -7.40 2.07
C PRO A 88 -23.70 -7.58 3.52
N GLY A 89 -23.20 -6.71 4.41
CA GLY A 89 -23.48 -6.74 5.85
C GLY A 89 -22.66 -7.77 6.65
N GLY A 90 -21.91 -8.67 6.00
CA GLY A 90 -21.05 -9.65 6.67
C GLY A 90 -20.02 -9.00 7.61
N GLY A 91 -19.46 -7.86 7.19
CA GLY A 91 -18.49 -7.09 7.97
C GLY A 91 -18.99 -6.61 9.33
N LEU A 92 -20.31 -6.50 9.55
CA LEU A 92 -20.88 -6.13 10.86
C LEU A 92 -20.58 -7.16 11.96
N TYR A 93 -20.31 -8.41 11.57
CA TYR A 93 -20.03 -9.51 12.49
C TYR A 93 -18.53 -9.79 12.62
N ALA A 94 -17.67 -8.92 12.08
CA ALA A 94 -16.23 -9.08 12.13
C ALA A 94 -15.71 -8.95 13.58
N VAL A 95 -15.22 -10.06 14.14
CA VAL A 95 -14.67 -10.10 15.51
C VAL A 95 -13.22 -9.62 15.57
N SER A 96 -12.50 -9.69 14.45
CA SER A 96 -11.12 -9.21 14.33
C SER A 96 -10.75 -8.93 12.88
N GLN A 97 -9.97 -7.88 12.67
CA GLN A 97 -9.42 -7.51 11.37
C GLN A 97 -8.05 -8.19 11.14
N PRO A 98 -7.72 -8.63 9.91
CA PRO A 98 -6.36 -9.02 9.56
C PRO A 98 -5.37 -7.86 9.74
N PRO A 99 -4.07 -8.14 9.94
CA PRO A 99 -3.02 -7.14 9.80
C PRO A 99 -3.15 -6.31 8.53
N LEU A 100 -2.90 -5.00 8.62
CA LEU A 100 -3.14 -4.05 7.52
C LEU A 100 -2.42 -4.44 6.21
N TRP A 101 -1.19 -4.96 6.28
CA TRP A 101 -0.43 -5.39 5.10
C TRP A 101 -1.09 -6.53 4.31
N ILE A 102 -1.95 -7.34 4.97
CA ILE A 102 -2.70 -8.39 4.29
C ILE A 102 -3.77 -7.76 3.40
N ILE A 103 -4.49 -6.78 3.93
CA ILE A 103 -5.59 -6.07 3.27
C ILE A 103 -5.03 -5.14 2.18
N GLU A 104 -4.27 -4.12 2.57
CA GLU A 104 -3.70 -3.13 1.64
C GLU A 104 -2.73 -3.76 0.65
N GLY A 105 -1.90 -4.69 1.11
CA GLY A 105 -0.89 -5.31 0.26
C GLY A 105 -1.48 -6.13 -0.88
N LEU A 106 -2.63 -6.81 -0.69
CA LEU A 106 -3.28 -7.52 -1.80
C LEU A 106 -3.97 -6.53 -2.74
N ALA A 107 -4.57 -5.46 -2.21
CA ALA A 107 -5.19 -4.43 -3.04
C ALA A 107 -4.16 -3.76 -3.94
N GLU A 108 -3.00 -3.39 -3.39
CA GLU A 108 -1.87 -2.84 -4.14
C GLU A 108 -1.24 -3.88 -5.10
N TYR A 109 -1.09 -5.14 -4.70
CA TYR A 109 -0.58 -6.20 -5.60
C TYR A 109 -1.51 -6.42 -6.80
N ASN A 110 -2.81 -6.39 -6.56
CA ASN A 110 -3.79 -6.61 -7.62
C ASN A 110 -3.88 -5.46 -8.61
N THR A 111 -3.29 -4.28 -8.38
CA THR A 111 -3.18 -3.25 -9.43
C THR A 111 -2.17 -3.65 -10.51
N GLU A 112 -1.33 -4.67 -10.25
CA GLU A 112 -0.22 -5.11 -11.11
C GLU A 112 0.79 -3.99 -11.45
N ASN A 113 0.73 -2.87 -10.73
CA ASN A 113 1.51 -1.68 -11.01
C ASN A 113 2.45 -1.33 -9.84
N TRP A 114 3.68 -0.98 -10.19
CA TRP A 114 4.64 -0.37 -9.29
C TRP A 114 4.84 1.09 -9.71
N SER A 115 4.09 1.99 -9.07
CA SER A 115 4.27 3.43 -9.29
C SER A 115 5.73 3.85 -9.04
N SER A 116 6.15 4.94 -9.67
CA SER A 116 7.47 5.53 -9.43
C SER A 116 7.69 5.85 -7.94
N TRP A 117 6.62 6.25 -7.25
CA TRP A 117 6.63 6.56 -5.83
C TRP A 117 6.87 5.31 -4.97
N SER A 118 6.10 4.25 -5.20
CA SER A 118 6.25 2.97 -4.51
C SER A 118 7.61 2.33 -4.74
N SER A 119 8.08 2.38 -5.99
CA SER A 119 9.41 1.90 -6.37
C SER A 119 10.52 2.66 -5.65
N LEU A 120 10.37 3.98 -5.49
CA LEU A 120 11.32 4.82 -4.75
C LEU A 120 11.36 4.44 -3.27
N ILE A 121 10.20 4.34 -2.61
CA ILE A 121 10.10 3.98 -1.18
C ILE A 121 10.78 2.64 -0.90
N VAL A 122 10.44 1.60 -1.68
CA VAL A 122 11.00 0.25 -1.45
C VAL A 122 12.48 0.23 -1.75
N ARG A 123 12.92 0.86 -2.84
CA ARG A 123 14.35 0.89 -3.21
C ARG A 123 15.18 1.59 -2.14
N ASP A 124 14.77 2.78 -1.70
CA ASP A 124 15.49 3.54 -0.68
C ASP A 124 15.66 2.72 0.61
N ALA A 125 14.57 2.13 1.10
CA ALA A 125 14.63 1.31 2.30
C ALA A 125 15.51 0.06 2.14
N VAL A 126 15.53 -0.56 0.97
CA VAL A 126 16.38 -1.73 0.70
C VAL A 126 17.86 -1.35 0.67
N LEU A 127 18.21 -0.24 0.02
CA LEU A 127 19.59 0.24 -0.08
C LEU A 127 20.15 0.68 1.28
N ASN A 128 19.30 1.20 2.16
CA ASN A 128 19.69 1.70 3.49
C ASN A 128 19.48 0.70 4.65
N ASP A 129 19.16 -0.56 4.34
CA ASP A 129 18.84 -1.61 5.34
C ASP A 129 17.69 -1.26 6.30
N ARG A 130 16.68 -0.53 5.80
CA ARG A 130 15.49 -0.07 6.53
C ARG A 130 14.23 -0.88 6.19
N ILE A 131 14.38 -2.08 5.64
CA ILE A 131 13.25 -2.94 5.23
C ILE A 131 12.37 -3.27 6.46
N PRO A 132 11.05 -2.97 6.41
CA PRO A 132 10.08 -3.36 7.44
C PRO A 132 10.01 -4.87 7.67
N GLU A 133 9.61 -5.27 8.87
CA GLU A 133 9.58 -6.65 9.32
C GLU A 133 8.24 -7.04 9.91
N LEU A 134 7.83 -8.28 9.68
CA LEU A 134 6.71 -8.86 10.41
C LEU A 134 7.09 -9.09 11.88
N THR A 135 6.22 -8.71 12.79
CA THR A 135 6.38 -8.98 14.22
C THR A 135 5.86 -10.38 14.58
N ALA A 136 6.06 -10.80 15.83
CA ALA A 136 5.49 -12.04 16.34
C ALA A 136 3.95 -12.10 16.24
N SER A 137 3.27 -10.94 16.30
CA SER A 137 1.81 -10.82 16.13
C SER A 137 1.36 -10.84 14.67
N GLY A 138 2.28 -10.88 13.71
CA GLY A 138 1.98 -10.88 12.28
C GLY A 138 1.74 -9.50 11.68
N ASN A 139 1.97 -8.42 12.43
CA ASN A 139 1.88 -7.04 11.91
C ASN A 139 3.19 -6.67 11.21
N LEU A 140 3.08 -5.92 10.12
CA LEU A 140 4.25 -5.36 9.43
C LEU A 140 4.65 -4.05 10.11
N TYR A 141 5.88 -3.98 10.59
CA TYR A 141 6.39 -2.86 11.36
C TYR A 141 7.68 -2.34 10.76
N SER A 142 7.77 -1.01 10.62
CA SER A 142 9.01 -0.33 10.28
C SER A 142 9.61 0.31 11.51
N ARG A 143 10.90 0.04 11.76
CA ARG A 143 11.68 0.72 12.81
C ARG A 143 12.00 2.17 12.41
N TYR A 144 12.16 2.40 11.11
CA TYR A 144 12.50 3.70 10.54
C TYR A 144 11.24 4.34 9.98
N PRO A 145 11.06 5.66 10.11
CA PRO A 145 9.90 6.28 9.52
C PRO A 145 9.96 6.18 7.99
N LEU A 146 8.78 6.00 7.39
CA LEU A 146 8.55 5.82 5.96
C LEU A 146 7.56 6.90 5.47
N PRO A 147 7.57 7.26 4.18
CA PRO A 147 6.68 8.31 3.67
C PRO A 147 5.19 8.02 3.81
N ARG A 148 4.83 6.73 3.89
CA ARG A 148 3.48 6.26 4.18
C ARG A 148 3.54 4.92 4.94
N PRO A 149 2.42 4.42 5.50
CA PRO A 149 2.42 3.17 6.24
C PRO A 149 3.02 2.01 5.42
N PRO A 150 3.84 1.12 6.04
CA PRO A 150 4.52 0.04 5.30
C PRO A 150 3.56 -0.97 4.67
N ALA A 151 2.32 -1.02 5.14
CA ALA A 151 1.30 -1.97 4.70
C ALA A 151 0.97 -1.88 3.20
N TYR A 152 1.22 -0.74 2.57
CA TYR A 152 0.94 -0.55 1.15
C TYR A 152 2.12 -1.05 0.29
N ASP A 153 3.24 -0.31 0.25
CA ASP A 153 4.38 -0.66 -0.62
C ASP A 153 5.03 -1.99 -0.23
N PHE A 154 5.29 -2.18 1.07
CA PHE A 154 5.87 -3.44 1.53
C PHE A 154 4.82 -4.55 1.64
N GLY A 155 3.53 -4.21 1.70
CA GLY A 155 2.46 -5.19 1.51
C GLY A 155 2.45 -5.75 0.09
N HIS A 156 2.46 -4.89 -0.93
CA HIS A 156 2.61 -5.31 -2.34
C HIS A 156 3.87 -6.17 -2.50
N ALA A 157 5.02 -5.69 -2.01
CA ALA A 157 6.27 -6.45 -2.05
C ALA A 157 6.20 -7.83 -1.36
N LEU A 158 5.42 -7.96 -0.29
CA LEU A 158 5.19 -9.24 0.38
C LEU A 158 4.39 -10.20 -0.49
N TYR A 159 3.37 -9.72 -1.21
CA TYR A 159 2.62 -10.55 -2.16
C TYR A 159 3.47 -10.94 -3.36
N ASP A 160 4.28 -10.03 -3.90
CA ASP A 160 5.33 -10.32 -4.89
C ASP A 160 6.26 -11.47 -4.42
N PHE A 161 6.72 -11.39 -3.17
CA PHE A 161 7.59 -12.41 -2.59
C PHE A 161 6.86 -13.76 -2.44
N ILE A 162 5.62 -13.74 -1.94
CA ILE A 162 4.78 -14.93 -1.80
C ILE A 162 4.56 -15.58 -3.16
N GLU A 163 4.23 -14.80 -4.19
CA GLU A 163 4.08 -15.31 -5.55
C GLU A 163 5.40 -15.89 -6.07
N SER A 164 6.53 -15.20 -5.89
CA SER A 164 7.82 -15.72 -6.38
C SER A 164 8.20 -17.06 -5.76
N LYS A 165 7.81 -17.29 -4.49
CA LYS A 165 8.19 -18.47 -3.71
C LYS A 165 7.18 -19.61 -3.78
N TYR A 166 5.89 -19.30 -3.89
CA TYR A 166 4.77 -20.25 -3.79
C TYR A 166 3.82 -20.22 -4.99
N GLY A 167 4.06 -19.34 -5.97
CA GLY A 167 3.19 -19.07 -7.11
C GLY A 167 1.90 -18.35 -6.72
N LYS A 168 1.10 -17.98 -7.73
CA LYS A 168 -0.24 -17.37 -7.52
C LYS A 168 -1.15 -18.22 -6.63
N ASN A 169 -1.00 -19.54 -6.65
CA ASN A 169 -1.75 -20.44 -5.76
C ASN A 169 -1.42 -20.22 -4.27
N GLY A 170 -0.19 -19.84 -3.93
CA GLY A 170 0.22 -19.54 -2.55
C GLY A 170 -0.54 -18.35 -1.96
N ILE A 171 -0.80 -17.32 -2.77
CA ILE A 171 -1.64 -16.17 -2.38
C ILE A 171 -3.07 -16.64 -2.06
N ARG A 172 -3.65 -17.46 -2.93
CA ARG A 172 -5.01 -18.00 -2.71
C ARG A 172 -5.08 -18.86 -1.44
N GLU A 173 -4.11 -19.76 -1.25
CA GLU A 173 -4.05 -20.63 -0.07
C GLU A 173 -3.86 -19.83 1.22
N PHE A 174 -3.05 -18.75 1.17
CA PHE A 174 -2.91 -17.79 2.26
C PHE A 174 -4.27 -17.21 2.66
N TRP A 175 -5.03 -16.66 1.70
CA TRP A 175 -6.35 -16.08 1.97
C TRP A 175 -7.38 -17.08 2.46
N HIS A 176 -7.43 -18.29 1.89
CA HIS A 176 -8.31 -19.35 2.40
C HIS A 176 -7.97 -19.76 3.83
N SER A 177 -6.70 -19.68 4.24
CA SER A 177 -6.27 -19.98 5.61
C SER A 177 -6.79 -18.96 6.63
N LEU A 178 -7.06 -17.71 6.21
CA LEU A 178 -7.59 -16.64 7.06
C LEU A 178 -9.06 -16.87 7.39
N LYS A 179 -9.87 -17.34 6.43
CA LYS A 179 -11.31 -17.62 6.58
C LYS A 179 -11.64 -18.61 7.72
N ARG A 180 -10.75 -19.56 7.99
CA ARG A 180 -10.96 -20.64 8.98
C ARG A 180 -10.63 -20.25 10.42
N SER A 181 -10.41 -18.96 10.70
CA SER A 181 -9.93 -18.49 12.01
C SER A 181 -10.93 -17.51 12.65
N PRO A 182 -11.77 -17.93 13.60
CA PRO A 182 -12.54 -16.98 14.42
C PRO A 182 -11.66 -16.08 15.31
N PHE A 183 -10.33 -16.28 15.30
CA PHE A 183 -9.35 -15.52 16.07
C PHE A 183 -8.16 -15.07 15.20
N ILE A 184 -8.43 -14.37 14.09
CA ILE A 184 -7.39 -13.84 13.16
C ILE A 184 -6.29 -13.07 13.92
N GLY A 185 -6.62 -12.42 15.05
CA GLY A 185 -5.67 -11.67 15.87
C GLY A 185 -4.77 -12.46 16.85
N ARG A 186 -4.95 -13.77 17.08
CA ARG A 186 -4.21 -14.51 18.14
C ARG A 186 -3.12 -15.46 17.64
N ARG A 187 -3.04 -15.74 16.34
CA ARG A 187 -2.03 -16.64 15.77
C ARG A 187 -1.44 -16.03 14.51
N ASN A 188 -0.12 -16.15 14.38
CA ASN A 188 0.63 -15.60 13.26
C ASN A 188 0.12 -16.21 11.92
N PRO A 189 -0.43 -15.39 11.00
CA PRO A 189 -1.01 -15.88 9.74
C PRO A 189 0.04 -16.55 8.85
N ILE A 190 1.30 -16.12 8.92
CA ILE A 190 2.42 -16.70 8.16
C ILE A 190 2.68 -18.15 8.55
N LYS A 191 2.73 -18.44 9.86
CA LYS A 191 3.01 -19.80 10.34
C LYS A 191 1.95 -20.79 9.88
N ARG A 192 0.69 -20.37 9.82
CA ARG A 192 -0.41 -21.23 9.37
C ARG A 192 -0.35 -21.50 7.87
N ALA A 193 -0.09 -20.47 7.06
CA ALA A 193 -0.16 -20.59 5.61
C ALA A 193 1.11 -21.19 5.00
N PHE A 194 2.27 -20.83 5.52
CA PHE A 194 3.57 -21.17 4.93
C PHE A 194 4.41 -22.12 5.78
N ASN A 195 3.93 -22.49 6.98
CA ASN A 195 4.67 -23.32 7.94
C ASN A 195 6.08 -22.76 8.26
N MET A 196 6.19 -21.43 8.32
CA MET A 196 7.41 -20.70 8.64
C MET A 196 7.24 -19.86 9.90
N GLU A 197 8.28 -19.79 10.72
CA GLU A 197 8.36 -18.77 11.77
C GLU A 197 8.57 -17.39 11.15
N TYR A 198 8.05 -16.35 11.80
CA TYR A 198 8.09 -14.99 11.24
C TYR A 198 9.52 -14.47 11.01
N LYS A 199 10.48 -14.89 11.84
CA LYS A 199 11.89 -14.49 11.69
C LYS A 199 12.51 -15.07 10.41
N ASP A 200 12.25 -16.33 10.13
CA ASP A 200 12.73 -17.00 8.91
C ASP A 200 12.05 -16.40 7.68
N PHE A 201 10.75 -16.09 7.79
CA PHE A 201 10.01 -15.42 6.72
C PHE A 201 10.57 -14.03 6.42
N ASN A 202 10.84 -13.21 7.45
CA ASN A 202 11.48 -11.90 7.31
C ASN A 202 12.88 -12.02 6.67
N HIS A 203 13.67 -13.02 7.08
CA HIS A 203 14.99 -13.24 6.51
C HIS A 203 14.92 -13.49 5.00
N GLU A 204 14.02 -14.39 4.58
CA GLU A 204 13.82 -14.75 3.18
C GLU A 204 13.24 -13.58 2.37
N PHE A 205 12.29 -12.83 2.94
CA PHE A 205 11.72 -11.63 2.33
C PHE A 205 12.78 -10.54 2.10
N LYS A 206 13.62 -10.24 3.11
CA LYS A 206 14.73 -9.29 2.98
C LYS A 206 15.73 -9.73 1.92
N LYS A 207 16.05 -11.03 1.87
CA LYS A 207 16.94 -11.60 0.85
C LYS A 207 16.35 -11.42 -0.56
N TYR A 208 15.06 -11.69 -0.74
CA TYR A 208 14.34 -11.48 -2.00
C TYR A 208 14.42 -10.01 -2.46
N LEU A 209 14.06 -9.06 -1.57
CA LEU A 209 14.08 -7.65 -1.92
C LEU A 209 15.46 -7.11 -2.26
N ARG A 210 16.49 -7.51 -1.49
CA ARG A 210 17.89 -7.15 -1.78
C ARG A 210 18.34 -7.72 -3.12
N ALA A 211 17.91 -8.94 -3.48
CA ALA A 211 18.22 -9.52 -4.78
C ALA A 211 17.55 -8.73 -5.93
N LYS A 212 16.27 -8.37 -5.81
CA LYS A 212 15.52 -7.57 -6.81
C LYS A 212 16.18 -6.19 -7.04
N ASN A 213 16.75 -5.60 -5.99
CA ASN A 213 17.37 -4.27 -6.03
C ASN A 213 18.91 -4.27 -6.16
N LYS A 214 19.54 -5.44 -6.36
CA LYS A 214 21.01 -5.59 -6.35
C LYS A 214 21.72 -4.65 -7.32
N HIS A 215 21.12 -4.38 -8.47
CA HIS A 215 21.71 -3.54 -9.52
C HIS A 215 21.78 -2.05 -9.15
N PHE A 216 21.09 -1.62 -8.09
CA PHE A 216 21.20 -0.26 -7.55
C PHE A 216 22.31 -0.10 -6.52
N LEU A 217 22.78 -1.19 -5.88
CA LEU A 217 23.80 -1.14 -4.82
C LEU A 217 25.17 -0.63 -5.30
N LEU A 218 25.46 -0.76 -6.60
CA LEU A 218 26.73 -0.34 -7.20
C LEU A 218 26.62 0.99 -7.95
N ARG A 219 25.47 1.68 -7.85
CA ARG A 219 25.36 3.03 -8.41
C ARG A 219 26.05 4.03 -7.48
N GLU A 220 26.41 5.17 -8.05
CA GLU A 220 26.98 6.29 -7.31
C GLU A 220 26.02 6.69 -6.18
N ASN A 221 26.57 6.92 -4.99
CA ASN A 221 25.78 7.40 -3.87
C ASN A 221 25.52 8.90 -4.12
N PRO A 222 24.28 9.41 -3.97
CA PRO A 222 24.01 10.84 -4.05
C PRO A 222 24.98 11.69 -3.23
N GLU A 223 25.48 11.21 -2.10
CA GLU A 223 26.48 11.91 -1.27
C GLU A 223 27.82 12.15 -1.99
N ASP A 224 28.13 11.38 -3.03
CA ASP A 224 29.38 11.51 -3.80
C ASP A 224 29.35 12.69 -4.79
N TYR A 225 28.14 13.15 -5.18
CA TYR A 225 27.97 14.16 -6.23
C TYR A 225 26.90 15.24 -5.91
N SER A 226 26.41 15.30 -4.68
CA SER A 226 25.44 16.29 -4.22
C SER A 226 25.87 16.98 -2.92
N ILE A 227 25.23 18.11 -2.62
CA ILE A 227 25.38 18.81 -1.34
C ILE A 227 24.05 18.71 -0.57
N PRO A 228 24.09 18.44 0.75
CA PRO A 228 22.89 18.45 1.57
C PRO A 228 22.38 19.89 1.72
N LEU A 229 21.08 20.10 1.49
CA LEU A 229 20.43 21.39 1.71
C LEU A 229 19.65 21.40 3.02
N GLY A 230 20.03 22.30 3.94
CA GLY A 230 19.38 22.48 5.23
C GLY A 230 19.80 21.48 6.32
N PRO A 231 19.41 21.72 7.58
CA PRO A 231 19.67 20.80 8.68
C PRO A 231 18.88 19.49 8.48
N GLU A 232 19.47 18.33 8.78
CA GLU A 232 18.79 17.03 8.67
C GLU A 232 17.75 16.82 9.79
N PHE A 233 16.71 16.04 9.55
CA PHE A 233 15.85 15.56 10.63
C PHE A 233 16.68 14.74 11.65
N PRO A 234 16.47 14.87 12.98
CA PRO A 234 15.40 15.61 13.65
C PRO A 234 15.79 17.03 14.09
N LEU A 235 16.87 17.61 13.55
CA LEU A 235 17.22 19.02 13.83
C LEU A 235 16.18 19.98 13.25
N ASN A 236 15.44 19.52 12.24
CA ASN A 236 14.28 20.19 11.65
C ASN A 236 13.02 19.27 11.73
N PRO A 237 11.79 19.80 11.61
CA PRO A 237 10.55 19.01 11.73
C PRO A 237 10.14 18.25 10.46
N TYR A 238 10.88 18.41 9.37
CA TYR A 238 10.62 17.88 8.04
C TYR A 238 11.47 16.64 7.77
N TYR A 239 10.83 15.52 7.43
CA TYR A 239 11.49 14.20 7.36
C TYR A 239 11.52 13.57 5.95
N PHE A 240 10.87 14.18 4.94
CA PHE A 240 10.89 13.70 3.55
C PHE A 240 10.81 14.84 2.55
N SER A 241 11.59 14.79 1.47
CA SER A 241 11.54 15.78 0.39
C SER A 241 10.98 15.18 -0.89
N LEU A 242 9.89 15.76 -1.42
CA LEU A 242 9.14 15.28 -2.57
C LEU A 242 8.88 16.41 -3.56
N SER A 243 8.61 16.02 -4.81
CA SER A 243 8.13 16.92 -5.88
C SER A 243 8.92 18.23 -5.96
N HIS A 244 10.24 18.12 -6.09
CA HIS A 244 11.13 19.27 -6.16
C HIS A 244 10.92 20.05 -7.45
N ASP A 245 10.88 21.38 -7.34
CA ASP A 245 10.92 22.27 -8.50
C ASP A 245 11.90 23.43 -8.28
N VAL A 246 12.71 23.72 -9.28
CA VAL A 246 13.78 24.73 -9.20
C VAL A 246 13.26 26.04 -9.77
N SER A 247 13.49 27.14 -9.06
CA SER A 247 13.14 28.47 -9.56
C SER A 247 13.86 28.77 -10.89
N PRO A 248 13.30 29.63 -11.76
CA PRO A 248 13.95 29.99 -13.02
C PRO A 248 15.35 30.61 -12.85
N SER A 249 15.64 31.23 -11.71
CA SER A 249 16.98 31.76 -11.41
C SER A 249 17.95 30.70 -10.92
N GLY A 250 17.45 29.57 -10.42
CA GLY A 250 18.25 28.51 -9.82
C GLY A 250 18.50 28.69 -8.32
N ASP A 251 18.14 29.83 -7.73
CA ASP A 251 18.51 30.21 -6.36
C ASP A 251 17.57 29.62 -5.28
N ILE A 252 16.43 29.07 -5.69
CA ILE A 252 15.41 28.53 -4.78
C ILE A 252 14.93 27.19 -5.32
N VAL A 253 14.76 26.22 -4.43
CA VAL A 253 14.03 24.98 -4.72
C VAL A 253 12.78 24.94 -3.85
N ALA A 254 11.62 24.74 -4.48
CA ALA A 254 10.39 24.40 -3.80
C ALA A 254 10.33 22.89 -3.57
N VAL A 255 9.99 22.49 -2.35
CA VAL A 255 9.94 21.08 -1.96
C VAL A 255 8.66 20.84 -1.19
N LEU A 256 7.91 19.80 -1.59
CA LEU A 256 6.81 19.27 -0.81
C LEU A 256 7.38 18.34 0.26
N THR A 257 7.02 18.55 1.52
CA THR A 257 7.57 17.80 2.64
C THR A 257 6.53 17.54 3.72
N GLN A 258 6.74 16.50 4.52
CA GLN A 258 5.91 16.20 5.67
C GLN A 258 6.47 16.83 6.94
N ASN A 259 5.64 17.60 7.65
CA ASN A 259 5.97 18.16 8.95
C ASN A 259 5.48 17.22 10.05
N VAL A 260 6.42 16.61 10.79
CA VAL A 260 6.06 15.61 11.81
C VAL A 260 5.48 16.22 13.09
N LYS A 261 5.61 17.54 13.29
CA LYS A 261 5.05 18.22 14.47
C LYS A 261 3.59 18.57 14.26
N ASP A 262 3.28 19.06 13.07
CA ASP A 262 1.96 19.58 12.72
C ASP A 262 1.08 18.52 12.02
N TYR A 263 1.67 17.40 11.61
CA TYR A 263 1.00 16.26 10.97
C TYR A 263 0.35 16.61 9.61
N ASP A 264 0.96 17.56 8.89
CA ASP A 264 0.52 18.02 7.59
C ASP A 264 1.66 17.96 6.53
N ILE A 265 1.29 18.32 5.31
CA ILE A 265 2.19 18.44 4.17
C ILE A 265 2.41 19.92 3.94
N ASP A 266 3.67 20.34 3.99
CA ASP A 266 4.12 21.70 3.77
C ASP A 266 4.86 21.82 2.44
N ILE A 267 4.83 23.03 1.86
CA ILE A 267 5.76 23.43 0.81
C ILE A 267 6.83 24.31 1.44
N VAL A 268 8.08 23.84 1.42
CA VAL A 268 9.23 24.61 1.90
C VAL A 268 10.03 25.17 0.73
N LEU A 269 10.48 26.41 0.87
CA LEU A 269 11.38 27.05 -0.08
C LEU A 269 12.79 27.05 0.49
N ILE A 270 13.72 26.44 -0.24
CA ILE A 270 15.11 26.24 0.18
C ILE A 270 16.02 27.06 -0.73
N SER A 271 16.88 27.90 -0.14
CA SER A 271 17.95 28.57 -0.90
C SER A 271 18.98 27.55 -1.32
N THR A 272 19.36 27.55 -2.60
CA THR A 272 20.42 26.69 -3.16
C THR A 272 21.82 27.27 -2.97
#